data_AF-A0A2K5QMC6-F1
#
_entry.id   AF-A0A2K5QMC6-F1
#
_cell.length_a   1.000
_cell.length_b   1.000
_cell.length_c   1.000
_cell.angle_alpha   90.00
_cell.angle_beta   90.00
_cell.angle_gamma   90.00
#
_symmetry.space_group_name_H-M   'P 1'
#
loop_
_entity.id
_entity.type
_entity.pdbx_description
1 polymer ?
#
loop_
_entity_poly.entity_id
_entity_poly.type
_entity_poly.pdbx_seq_one_letter_code
_entity_poly.pdbx_strand_id
1 'polypeptide(L)'
;MPNLYPPETIADGVKSSIGWNTWPIIRDLVDDVFTVTEDEIKHATQLVWERMKLLIEPTAGVGVAAVLSQHFQTVSPEVKNICIVLSGGNVDLTSVAWVKQAERPASSVSV
;
A
#
# COMPACT_ATOMS: atom_id res chain seq x y z
N MET A 1 17.52 0.35 -18.51
CA MET A 1 18.82 0.23 -17.81
C MET A 1 18.58 -0.59 -16.56
N PRO A 2 19.38 -1.61 -16.23
CA PRO A 2 19.20 -2.34 -14.98
C PRO A 2 19.37 -1.36 -13.80
N ASN A 3 18.48 -1.45 -12.81
CA ASN A 3 18.56 -0.63 -11.62
C ASN A 3 19.79 -1.09 -10.81
N LEU A 4 20.79 -0.21 -10.68
CA LEU A 4 22.06 -0.51 -9.99
C LEU A 4 21.90 -0.61 -8.47
N TYR A 5 20.76 -0.13 -7.94
CA TYR A 5 20.40 -0.19 -6.52
C TYR A 5 18.93 -0.62 -6.40
N PRO A 6 18.64 -1.93 -6.41
CA PRO A 6 17.26 -2.41 -6.27
C PRO A 6 16.66 -1.87 -4.96
N PRO A 7 15.43 -1.31 -4.99
CA PRO A 7 14.79 -0.81 -3.79
C PRO A 7 14.49 -1.96 -2.83
N GLU A 8 14.87 -1.77 -1.57
CA GLU A 8 14.46 -2.65 -0.48
C GLU A 8 13.10 -2.18 0.04
N THR A 9 12.06 -2.96 -0.28
CA THR A 9 10.67 -2.68 0.09
C THR A 9 9.89 -3.98 0.16
N ILE A 10 8.89 -4.00 1.04
CA ILE A 10 7.87 -5.05 1.14
C ILE A 10 6.97 -5.12 -0.11
N ALA A 11 6.84 -4.04 -0.88
CA ALA A 11 6.10 -3.98 -2.13
C ALA A 11 6.98 -4.48 -3.30
N ASP A 12 7.22 -5.78 -3.34
CA ASP A 12 8.10 -6.45 -4.29
C ASP A 12 7.74 -6.25 -5.77
N GLY A 13 6.45 -6.21 -6.10
CA GLY A 13 5.93 -6.08 -7.46
C GLY A 13 6.18 -4.72 -8.13
N VAL A 14 6.61 -3.71 -7.37
CA VAL A 14 6.85 -2.34 -7.85
C VAL A 14 8.30 -1.86 -7.66
N LYS A 15 9.26 -2.79 -7.48
CA LYS A 15 10.70 -2.49 -7.40
C LYS A 15 11.33 -1.99 -8.71
N SER A 16 10.62 -2.14 -9.83
CA SER A 16 11.12 -1.77 -11.15
C SER A 16 11.05 -0.26 -11.38
N SER A 17 12.06 0.28 -12.06
CA SER A 17 12.00 1.66 -12.55
C SER A 17 11.01 1.80 -13.71
N ILE A 18 10.46 3.00 -13.89
CA ILE A 18 9.59 3.35 -15.02
C ILE A 18 10.35 3.15 -16.34
N GLY A 19 9.68 2.59 -17.34
CA GLY A 19 10.26 2.32 -18.66
C GLY A 19 10.15 3.50 -19.63
N TRP A 20 10.95 3.46 -20.70
CA TRP A 20 10.96 4.47 -21.76
C TRP A 20 9.59 4.67 -22.45
N ASN A 21 8.82 3.60 -22.57
CA ASN A 21 7.50 3.65 -23.21
C ASN A 21 6.43 4.21 -22.28
N THR A 22 6.54 3.97 -20.98
CA THR A 22 5.52 4.38 -19.99
C THR A 22 5.77 5.78 -19.45
N TRP A 23 7.03 6.23 -19.39
CA TRP A 23 7.38 7.55 -18.87
C TRP A 23 6.66 8.72 -19.58
N PRO A 24 6.60 8.81 -20.93
CA PRO A 24 5.90 9.91 -21.59
C PRO A 24 4.42 9.94 -21.23
N ILE A 25 3.77 8.78 -21.12
CA ILE A 25 2.35 8.66 -20.76
C ILE A 25 2.13 9.16 -19.32
N ILE A 26 2.98 8.72 -18.38
CA ILE A 26 2.90 9.14 -16.98
C ILE A 26 3.12 10.65 -16.87
N ARG A 27 4.19 11.17 -17.48
CA ARG A 27 4.54 12.59 -17.46
C ARG A 27 3.41 13.48 -18.00
N ASP A 28 2.72 13.04 -19.05
CA ASP A 28 1.75 13.86 -19.77
C ASP A 28 0.31 13.70 -19.25
N LEU A 29 -0.03 12.57 -18.62
CA LEU A 29 -1.43 12.23 -18.29
C LEU A 29 -1.70 11.92 -16.81
N VAL A 30 -0.68 11.71 -15.96
CA VAL A 30 -0.88 11.48 -14.53
C VAL A 30 -0.88 12.81 -13.80
N ASP A 31 -1.97 13.09 -13.07
CA ASP A 31 -2.14 14.37 -12.36
C ASP A 31 -1.20 14.52 -11.15
N ASP A 32 -0.96 13.45 -10.40
CA ASP A 32 -0.13 13.49 -9.20
C ASP A 32 0.46 12.12 -8.82
N VAL A 33 1.52 12.12 -7.99
CA VAL A 33 2.20 10.93 -7.49
C VAL A 33 2.36 11.00 -5.98
N PHE A 34 1.69 10.09 -5.28
CA PHE A 34 1.80 9.95 -3.83
C PHE A 34 2.86 8.90 -3.47
N THR A 35 3.71 9.23 -2.51
CA THR A 35 4.66 8.27 -1.90
C THR A 35 4.14 7.82 -0.55
N VAL A 36 4.51 6.60 -0.18
CA VAL A 36 4.15 5.98 1.10
C VAL A 36 5.35 5.23 1.67
N THR A 37 5.38 5.11 2.99
CA THR A 37 6.40 4.41 3.75
C THR A 37 6.10 2.92 3.90
N GLU A 38 7.11 2.13 4.25
CA GLU A 38 6.95 0.70 4.53
C GLU A 38 5.90 0.40 5.60
N ASP A 39 5.81 1.25 6.64
CA ASP A 39 4.85 1.06 7.73
C ASP A 39 3.42 1.39 7.31
N GLU A 40 3.23 2.39 6.44
CA GLU A 40 1.93 2.69 5.85
C GLU A 40 1.45 1.55 4.94
N ILE A 41 2.34 0.96 4.12
CA ILE A 41 2.01 -0.20 3.27
C ILE A 41 1.57 -1.39 4.13
N LYS A 42 2.33 -1.71 5.18
CA LYS A 42 1.99 -2.81 6.11
C LYS A 42 0.65 -2.56 6.79
N HIS A 43 0.45 -1.35 7.32
CA HIS A 43 -0.79 -0.99 7.99
C HIS A 43 -2.01 -1.09 7.07
N ALA A 44 -1.91 -0.53 5.86
CA ALA A 44 -2.99 -0.56 4.88
C ALA A 44 -3.31 -2.00 4.43
N THR A 45 -2.30 -2.82 4.19
CA THR A 45 -2.45 -4.23 3.81
C THR A 45 -3.19 -5.00 4.91
N GLN A 46 -2.72 -4.88 6.16
CA GLN A 46 -3.36 -5.52 7.31
C GLN A 46 -4.80 -5.03 7.51
N LEU A 47 -5.06 -3.72 7.34
CA LEU A 47 -6.40 -3.16 7.46
C LEU A 47 -7.38 -3.76 6.44
N VAL A 48 -6.95 -3.94 5.18
CA VAL A 48 -7.76 -4.59 4.14
C VAL A 48 -8.06 -6.04 4.51
N TRP A 49 -7.07 -6.78 5.00
CA TRP A 49 -7.27 -8.16 5.45
C TRP A 49 -8.27 -8.25 6.61
N GLU A 50 -8.17 -7.34 7.59
CA GLU A 50 -9.03 -7.34 8.77
C GLU A 50 -10.45 -6.86 8.49
N ARG A 51 -10.62 -5.85 7.63
CA ARG A 51 -11.92 -5.18 7.43
C ARG A 51 -12.66 -5.67 6.21
N MET A 52 -11.96 -5.90 5.10
CA MET A 52 -12.55 -6.32 3.84
C MET A 52 -12.45 -7.83 3.60
N LYS A 53 -11.59 -8.53 4.36
CA LYS A 53 -11.34 -9.97 4.23
C LYS A 53 -10.80 -10.38 2.87
N LEU A 54 -10.17 -9.44 2.16
CA LEU A 54 -9.50 -9.67 0.88
C LEU A 54 -8.02 -9.92 1.13
N LEU A 55 -7.49 -11.04 0.66
CA LEU A 55 -6.08 -11.38 0.84
C LEU A 55 -5.22 -10.72 -0.26
N ILE A 56 -5.01 -9.41 -0.12
CA ILE A 56 -4.15 -8.64 -1.04
C ILE A 56 -2.67 -8.80 -0.70
N GLU A 57 -1.78 -8.68 -1.68
CA GLU A 57 -0.34 -8.59 -1.43
C GLU A 57 0.08 -7.15 -1.03
N PRO A 58 1.25 -6.95 -0.40
CA PRO A 58 1.70 -5.61 0.02
C PRO A 58 1.76 -4.60 -1.13
N THR A 59 2.12 -5.04 -2.34
CA THR A 59 2.12 -4.22 -3.55
C THR A 59 0.74 -3.63 -3.87
N ALA A 60 -0.33 -4.41 -3.71
CA ALA A 60 -1.71 -3.93 -3.87
C ALA A 60 -2.15 -3.01 -2.72
N GLY A 61 -1.51 -3.12 -1.55
CA GLY A 61 -1.72 -2.24 -0.40
C GLY A 61 -1.21 -0.80 -0.60
N VAL A 62 -0.28 -0.57 -1.55
CA VAL A 62 0.31 0.75 -1.82
C VAL A 62 -0.74 1.80 -2.15
N GLY A 63 -1.72 1.47 -3.01
CA GLY A 63 -2.79 2.40 -3.37
C GLY A 63 -3.73 2.74 -2.20
N VAL A 64 -3.97 1.78 -1.32
CA VAL A 64 -4.76 1.98 -0.09
C VAL A 64 -3.99 2.87 0.89
N ALA A 65 -2.70 2.60 1.08
CA ALA A 65 -1.82 3.42 1.90
C ALA A 65 -1.79 4.88 1.40
N ALA A 66 -1.72 5.09 0.09
CA ALA A 66 -1.69 6.43 -0.49
C ALA A 66 -2.94 7.23 -0.09
N VAL A 67 -4.14 6.65 -0.24
CA VAL A 67 -5.40 7.33 0.11
C VAL A 67 -5.56 7.58 1.61
N LEU A 68 -4.98 6.71 2.46
CA LEU A 68 -4.96 6.89 3.92
C LEU A 68 -3.89 7.88 4.41
N SER A 69 -2.94 8.26 3.56
CA SER A 69 -1.79 9.10 3.93
C SER A 69 -2.21 10.53 4.30
N GLN A 70 -1.35 11.20 5.08
CA GLN A 70 -1.53 12.61 5.39
C GLN A 70 -1.45 13.49 4.13
N HIS A 71 -0.65 13.08 3.13
CA HIS A 71 -0.49 13.84 1.90
C HIS A 71 -1.77 13.84 1.06
N PHE A 72 -2.50 12.72 1.01
CA PHE A 72 -3.76 12.65 0.26
C PHE A 72 -4.86 13.56 0.82
N GLN A 73 -4.74 14.01 2.07
CA GLN A 73 -5.65 15.02 2.64
C GLN A 73 -5.55 16.39 1.96
N THR A 74 -4.51 16.65 1.15
CA THR A 74 -4.40 17.89 0.37
C THR A 74 -5.15 17.81 -0.96
N VAL A 75 -5.65 16.64 -1.35
CA VAL A 75 -6.48 16.49 -2.57
C VAL A 75 -7.77 17.27 -2.40
N SER A 76 -8.23 17.90 -3.49
CA SER A 76 -9.45 18.71 -3.50
C SER A 76 -10.64 17.95 -2.91
N PRO A 77 -11.46 18.56 -2.03
CA PRO A 77 -12.66 17.93 -1.48
C PRO A 77 -13.76 17.67 -2.53
N GLU A 78 -13.59 18.15 -3.77
CA GLU A 78 -14.44 17.81 -4.91
C GLU A 78 -14.21 16.37 -5.39
N VAL A 79 -13.03 15.79 -5.13
CA VAL A 79 -12.71 14.39 -5.44
C VAL A 79 -13.31 13.49 -4.35
N LYS A 80 -14.59 13.13 -4.54
CA LYS A 80 -15.36 12.38 -3.52
C LYS A 80 -15.38 10.87 -3.74
N ASN A 81 -15.36 10.44 -5.01
CA ASN A 81 -15.48 9.03 -5.37
C ASN A 81 -14.11 8.51 -5.80
N ILE A 82 -13.47 7.75 -4.91
CA ILE A 82 -12.12 7.23 -5.11
C ILE A 82 -12.20 5.74 -5.41
N CYS A 83 -11.58 5.32 -6.51
CA CYS A 83 -11.42 3.92 -6.86
C CYS A 83 -9.95 3.53 -6.69
N ILE A 84 -9.68 2.45 -5.97
CA ILE A 84 -8.33 1.93 -5.73
C ILE A 84 -8.24 0.57 -6.42
N VAL A 85 -7.21 0.38 -7.25
CA VAL A 85 -6.95 -0.90 -7.90
C VAL A 85 -6.18 -1.80 -6.95
N LEU A 86 -6.83 -2.87 -6.48
CA LEU A 86 -6.17 -3.95 -5.73
C LEU A 86 -5.51 -4.89 -6.74
N SER A 87 -4.25 -4.61 -7.09
CA SER A 87 -3.57 -5.18 -8.26
C SER A 87 -3.19 -6.66 -8.16
N GLY A 88 -3.14 -7.24 -6.96
CA GLY A 88 -2.63 -8.59 -6.73
C GLY A 88 -2.89 -9.13 -5.33
N GLY A 89 -2.73 -10.45 -5.18
CA GLY A 89 -2.99 -11.20 -3.95
C GLY A 89 -2.00 -12.34 -3.72
N ASN A 90 -0.83 -12.31 -4.38
CA ASN A 90 0.15 -13.39 -4.31
C ASN A 90 1.05 -13.22 -3.08
N VAL A 91 0.46 -13.27 -1.89
CA VAL A 91 1.19 -13.13 -0.63
C VAL A 91 1.64 -14.49 -0.09
N ASP A 92 2.92 -14.60 0.27
CA ASP A 92 3.41 -15.73 1.05
C ASP A 92 3.08 -15.54 2.53
N LEU A 93 2.11 -16.31 3.03
CA LEU A 93 1.67 -16.27 4.43
C LEU A 93 2.74 -16.66 5.44
N THR A 94 3.84 -17.29 5.02
CA THR A 94 4.96 -17.57 5.91
C THR A 94 5.87 -16.35 6.12
N SER A 95 5.78 -15.35 5.22
CA SER A 95 6.60 -14.14 5.21
C SER A 95 5.97 -12.94 5.95
N VAL A 96 4.74 -13.07 6.45
CA VAL A 96 3.95 -11.96 7.04
C VAL A 96 4.27 -11.67 8.52
N ALA A 97 5.52 -11.87 8.93
CA ALA A 97 5.97 -11.67 10.32
C ALA A 97 5.81 -10.23 10.85
N TRP A 98 5.54 -9.28 9.95
CA TRP A 98 5.30 -7.87 10.25
C TRP A 98 3.86 -7.56 10.69
N VAL A 99 2.93 -8.51 10.56
CA VAL A 99 1.54 -8.35 10.99
C VAL A 99 1.50 -8.15 12.50
N LYS A 100 0.95 -7.03 12.95
CA LYS A 100 0.80 -6.76 14.37
C LYS A 100 -0.39 -7.53 14.91
N GLN A 101 -0.26 -8.13 16.10
CA GLN A 101 -1.42 -8.68 16.77
C GLN A 101 -2.37 -7.55 17.16
N ALA A 102 -3.67 -7.79 17.02
CA ALA A 102 -4.66 -6.89 17.60
C ALA A 102 -4.38 -6.75 19.10
N GLU A 103 -4.37 -5.52 19.61
CA GLU A 103 -4.27 -5.28 21.04
C GLU A 103 -5.44 -6.00 21.72
N ARG A 104 -5.13 -7.04 22.51
CA ARG A 104 -6.15 -7.65 23.37
C ARG A 104 -6.42 -6.65 24.49
N PRO A 105 -7.68 -6.23 24.70
CA PRO A 105 -8.00 -5.43 25.87
C PRO A 105 -7.55 -6.20 27.12
N ALA A 106 -6.83 -5.52 28.02
CA ALA A 106 -6.39 -6.12 29.28
C ALA A 106 -7.62 -6.72 29.97
N SER A 107 -7.54 -8.01 30.30
CA SER A 107 -8.62 -8.72 30.99
C SER A 107 -8.75 -8.17 32.40
N SER A 108 -9.57 -7.13 32.58
CA SER A 108 -10.09 -6.70 33.87
C SER A 108 -11.24 -7.64 34.28
N VAL A 109 -10.88 -8.87 34.64
CA VAL A 109 -11.80 -9.78 35.34
C VAL A 109 -11.09 -10.27 36.59
N SER A 110 -11.15 -9.43 37.62
CA SER A 110 -11.05 -9.86 39.01
C SER A 110 -12.47 -10.17 39.49
N VAL A 111 -12.84 -11.45 39.48
CA VAL A 111 -13.96 -11.97 40.29
C VAL A 111 -13.38 -12.42 41.62
#